data_AF-K1QVQ1-F1
#
_entry.id   AF-K1QVQ1-F1
#
_cell.length_a   1.000
_cell.length_b   1.000
_cell.length_c   1.000
_cell.angle_alpha   90.00
_cell.angle_beta   90.00
_cell.angle_gamma   90.00
#
_symmetry.space_group_name_H-M   'P 1'
#
loop_
_entity.id
_entity.type
_entity.pdbx_description
1 polymer ?
#
loop_
_entity_poly.entity_id
_entity_poly.type
_entity_poly.pdbx_seq_one_letter_code
_entity_poly.pdbx_strand_id
1 'polypeptide(L)'
;MSDDASSTSALKKEAAVLKDTSLAVLSRELGALDKHSGLMLGMYLNVPNTTIVNIANAASDDGYSDVSDRTRIDTTQKILLTWKESWKDMRPKIKEREKVKELARAVTEMGKSEMASVITEKHGENAELTADAFTGLTS
;
A
#
# COMPACT_ATOMS: atom_id res chain seq x y z
N MET A 1 -8.43 -15.35 46.53
CA MET A 1 -7.11 -14.80 46.19
C MET A 1 -6.93 -15.00 44.70
N SER A 2 -7.27 -13.96 43.96
CA SER A 2 -6.96 -13.83 42.54
C SER A 2 -5.48 -13.51 42.42
N ASP A 3 -4.81 -14.07 41.42
CA ASP A 3 -3.83 -13.37 40.57
C ASP A 3 -3.05 -14.43 39.77
N ASP A 4 -3.43 -14.62 38.51
CA ASP A 4 -2.45 -14.92 37.46
C ASP A 4 -2.99 -14.47 36.10
N ALA A 5 -2.97 -13.15 35.89
CA ALA A 5 -3.15 -12.57 34.56
C ALA A 5 -1.79 -12.62 33.85
N SER A 6 -1.53 -13.74 33.18
CA SER A 6 -0.44 -13.90 32.21
C SER A 6 -0.58 -12.86 31.11
N SER A 7 0.02 -11.69 31.32
CA SER A 7 0.17 -10.64 30.32
C SER A 7 1.30 -10.99 29.36
N THR A 8 1.05 -11.97 28.50
CA THR A 8 1.84 -12.09 27.27
C THR A 8 1.59 -10.84 26.45
N SER A 9 2.61 -9.98 26.37
CA SER A 9 2.66 -8.86 25.44
C SER A 9 2.42 -9.40 24.03
N ALA A 10 1.17 -9.33 23.56
CA ALA A 10 0.81 -9.63 22.19
C ALA A 10 1.58 -8.62 21.34
N LEU A 11 2.71 -9.07 20.77
CA LEU A 11 3.39 -8.40 19.68
C LEU A 11 2.28 -8.02 18.70
N LYS A 12 2.05 -6.72 18.52
CA LYS A 12 0.99 -6.23 17.63
C LYS A 12 1.27 -6.84 16.26
N LYS A 13 0.46 -7.83 15.90
CA LYS A 13 0.57 -8.53 14.64
C LYS A 13 0.20 -7.52 13.56
N GLU A 14 1.13 -7.27 12.65
CA GLU A 14 0.92 -6.42 11.49
C GLU A 14 -0.41 -6.79 10.81
N ALA A 15 -1.22 -5.77 10.53
CA ALA A 15 -2.43 -5.93 9.73
C ALA A 15 -2.13 -6.66 8.41
N ALA A 16 -2.86 -7.74 8.14
CA ALA A 16 -2.57 -8.62 7.01
C ALA A 16 -2.52 -7.89 5.65
N VAL A 17 -3.37 -6.88 5.45
CA VAL A 17 -3.39 -6.03 4.25
C VAL A 17 -2.14 -5.16 4.05
N LEU A 18 -1.34 -4.95 5.10
CA LEU A 18 -0.11 -4.14 5.04
C LEU A 18 1.15 -5.00 4.83
N LYS A 19 1.02 -6.33 4.83
CA LYS A 19 2.13 -7.22 4.50
C LYS A 19 2.65 -6.95 3.10
N ASP A 20 3.94 -7.20 2.89
CA ASP A 20 4.60 -6.97 1.61
C ASP A 20 3.93 -7.78 0.48
N THR A 21 3.42 -8.98 0.78
CA THR A 21 2.64 -9.81 -0.14
C THR A 21 1.35 -9.14 -0.59
N SER A 22 0.61 -8.53 0.35
CA SER A 22 -0.62 -7.79 0.05
C SER A 22 -0.36 -6.51 -0.72
N LEU A 23 0.71 -5.78 -0.38
CA LEU A 23 1.12 -4.59 -1.12
C LEU A 23 1.61 -4.94 -2.54
N ALA A 24 2.24 -6.10 -2.73
CA ALA A 24 2.61 -6.61 -4.05
C ALA A 24 1.41 -7.03 -4.90
N VAL A 25 0.32 -7.51 -4.28
CA VAL A 25 -0.96 -7.72 -4.98
C VAL A 25 -1.53 -6.37 -5.41
N LEU A 26 -1.64 -5.42 -4.49
CA LEU A 26 -2.19 -4.11 -4.78
C LEU A 26 -1.38 -3.35 -5.86
N SER A 27 -0.05 -3.51 -5.87
CA SER A 27 0.80 -2.89 -6.90
C SER A 27 0.57 -3.46 -8.29
N ARG A 28 0.21 -4.75 -8.41
CA ARG A 28 -0.19 -5.34 -9.69
C ARG A 28 -1.49 -4.74 -10.18
N GLU A 29 -2.48 -4.63 -9.29
CA GLU A 29 -3.79 -4.11 -9.65
C GLU A 29 -3.73 -2.62 -10.00
N LEU A 30 -3.03 -1.78 -9.22
CA LEU A 30 -2.97 -0.33 -9.45
C LEU A 30 -1.90 0.08 -10.47
N GLY A 31 -0.74 -0.58 -10.47
CA GLY A 31 0.38 -0.22 -11.34
C GLY A 31 0.12 -0.51 -12.82
N ALA A 32 -0.82 -1.40 -13.11
CA ALA A 32 -1.21 -1.73 -14.47
C ALA A 32 -2.29 -0.80 -15.06
N LEU A 33 -3.10 -0.12 -14.24
CA LEU A 33 -4.30 0.62 -14.70
C LEU A 33 -4.00 1.72 -15.70
N ASP A 34 -3.05 2.58 -15.36
CA ASP A 34 -2.66 3.70 -16.21
C ASP A 34 -1.16 4.00 -16.04
N LYS A 35 -0.63 4.89 -16.89
CA LYS A 35 0.80 5.23 -16.92
C LYS A 35 1.31 5.81 -15.60
N HIS A 36 0.48 6.46 -14.79
CA HIS A 36 0.91 7.27 -13.63
C HIS A 36 0.25 6.87 -12.31
N SER A 37 -0.61 5.85 -12.28
CA SER A 37 -1.41 5.45 -11.12
C SER A 37 -0.53 5.18 -9.89
N GLY A 38 0.58 4.46 -10.05
CA GLY A 38 1.53 4.24 -8.96
C GLY A 38 2.19 5.51 -8.42
N LEU A 39 2.49 6.49 -9.29
CA LEU A 39 3.07 7.77 -8.88
C LEU A 39 2.04 8.61 -8.13
N MET A 40 0.80 8.68 -8.66
CA MET A 40 -0.32 9.38 -8.01
C MET A 40 -0.61 8.79 -6.63
N LEU A 41 -0.60 7.46 -6.50
CA LEU A 41 -0.75 6.77 -5.22
C LEU A 41 0.30 7.26 -4.20
N GLY A 42 1.56 7.35 -4.61
CA GLY A 42 2.63 7.89 -3.76
C GLY A 42 2.34 9.32 -3.28
N MET A 43 1.82 10.18 -4.17
CA MET A 43 1.46 11.56 -3.82
C MET A 43 0.32 11.59 -2.78
N TYR A 44 -0.73 10.79 -2.98
CA TYR A 44 -1.86 10.72 -2.03
C TYR A 44 -1.49 10.11 -0.68
N LEU A 45 -0.48 9.22 -0.66
CA LEU A 45 0.13 8.65 0.54
C LEU A 45 1.15 9.58 1.21
N ASN A 46 1.30 10.81 0.72
CA ASN A 46 2.28 11.79 1.20
C ASN A 46 3.73 11.28 1.17
N VAL A 47 4.07 10.41 0.22
CA VAL A 47 5.48 10.10 -0.05
C VAL A 47 6.14 11.36 -0.62
N PRO A 48 7.31 11.80 -0.13
CA PRO A 48 7.95 13.01 -0.63
C PRO A 48 8.14 12.97 -2.15
N ASN A 49 7.75 14.05 -2.85
CA ASN A 49 7.83 14.10 -4.32
C ASN A 49 9.24 13.79 -4.84
N THR A 50 10.29 14.25 -4.16
CA THR A 50 11.68 13.94 -4.51
C THR A 50 11.96 12.43 -4.47
N THR A 51 11.35 11.72 -3.51
CA THR A 51 11.45 10.26 -3.41
C THR A 51 10.70 9.57 -4.55
N ILE A 52 9.49 10.02 -4.87
CA ILE A 52 8.70 9.49 -6.00
C ILE A 52 9.47 9.67 -7.32
N VAL A 53 10.01 10.87 -7.57
CA VAL A 53 10.79 11.17 -8.78
C VAL A 53 12.07 10.32 -8.84
N ASN A 54 12.78 10.16 -7.72
CA ASN A 54 13.97 9.31 -7.68
C ASN A 54 13.64 7.84 -7.96
N ILE A 55 12.52 7.34 -7.42
CA ILE A 55 12.05 5.98 -7.70
C ILE A 55 11.72 5.82 -9.19
N ALA A 56 10.97 6.77 -9.78
CA ALA A 56 10.56 6.73 -11.17
C ALA A 56 11.77 6.82 -12.14
N ASN A 57 12.73 7.70 -11.87
CA ASN A 57 13.95 7.83 -12.67
C ASN A 57 14.89 6.63 -12.54
N ALA A 58 14.83 5.89 -11.42
CA ALA A 58 15.59 4.66 -11.25
C ALA A 58 14.91 3.43 -11.89
N ALA A 59 13.70 3.57 -12.41
CA ALA A 59 12.93 2.45 -12.98
C ALA A 59 13.37 2.08 -14.40
N SER A 60 13.96 3.03 -15.15
CA SER A 60 14.54 2.79 -16.46
C SER A 60 15.59 3.86 -16.78
N ASP A 61 16.53 3.54 -17.67
CA ASP A 61 17.60 4.45 -18.09
C ASP A 61 17.08 5.70 -18.82
N ASP A 62 15.91 5.60 -19.45
CA ASP A 62 15.26 6.68 -20.22
C ASP A 62 14.16 7.41 -19.42
N GLY A 63 14.03 7.13 -18.12
CA GLY A 63 12.98 7.70 -17.25
C GLY A 63 11.67 6.92 -17.28
N TYR A 64 10.53 7.57 -16.98
CA TYR A 64 9.25 6.89 -16.69
C TYR A 64 8.15 7.04 -17.77
N SER A 65 8.43 7.67 -18.91
CA SER A 65 7.40 8.07 -19.89
C SER A 65 6.75 6.91 -20.67
N ASP A 66 7.52 5.88 -21.02
CA ASP A 66 7.07 4.73 -21.82
C ASP A 66 7.54 3.38 -21.26
N VAL A 67 7.46 3.26 -19.94
CA VAL A 67 7.87 2.03 -19.25
C VAL A 67 6.80 0.93 -19.37
N SER A 68 7.26 -0.32 -19.42
CA SER A 68 6.40 -1.50 -19.47
C SER A 68 5.47 -1.61 -18.26
N ASP A 69 4.36 -2.33 -18.38
CA ASP A 69 3.43 -2.59 -17.27
C ASP A 69 4.15 -3.19 -16.07
N ARG A 70 5.08 -4.13 -16.32
CA ARG A 70 5.92 -4.71 -15.29
C ARG A 70 6.73 -3.65 -14.54
N THR A 71 7.38 -2.75 -15.25
CA THR A 71 8.15 -1.65 -14.65
C THR A 71 7.25 -0.71 -13.83
N ARG A 72 6.00 -0.46 -14.28
CA ARG A 72 5.03 0.34 -13.52
C ARG A 72 4.56 -0.35 -12.26
N ILE A 73 4.31 -1.66 -12.32
CA ILE A 73 3.98 -2.50 -11.16
C ILE A 73 5.12 -2.50 -10.15
N ASP A 74 6.35 -2.73 -10.59
CA ASP A 74 7.55 -2.76 -9.74
C ASP A 74 7.78 -1.39 -9.09
N THR A 75 7.57 -0.31 -9.84
CA THR A 75 7.64 1.08 -9.35
C THR A 75 6.58 1.36 -8.30
N THR A 76 5.34 0.95 -8.55
CA THR A 76 4.21 1.10 -7.61
C THR A 76 4.49 0.33 -6.31
N GLN A 77 5.02 -0.89 -6.42
CA GLN A 77 5.41 -1.69 -5.27
C GLN A 77 6.50 -0.98 -4.45
N LYS A 78 7.52 -0.45 -5.12
CA LYS A 78 8.60 0.28 -4.45
C LYS A 78 8.09 1.50 -3.72
N ILE A 79 7.16 2.26 -4.30
CA ILE A 79 6.49 3.40 -3.64
C ILE A 79 5.74 2.95 -2.37
N LEU A 80 4.94 1.88 -2.45
CA LEU A 80 4.20 1.35 -1.30
C LEU A 80 5.12 0.88 -0.18
N LEU A 81 6.22 0.21 -0.52
CA LEU A 81 7.21 -0.24 0.46
C LEU A 81 7.96 0.94 1.09
N THR A 82 8.35 1.95 0.30
CA THR A 82 8.96 3.17 0.83
C THR A 82 8.01 3.93 1.76
N TRP A 83 6.72 4.04 1.39
CA TRP A 83 5.70 4.60 2.27
C TRP A 83 5.62 3.82 3.59
N LYS A 84 5.58 2.48 3.53
CA LYS A 84 5.55 1.61 4.71
C LYS A 84 6.79 1.77 5.59
N GLU A 85 7.98 1.82 4.98
CA GLU A 85 9.25 1.99 5.70
C GLU A 85 9.32 3.32 6.46
N SER A 86 8.76 4.40 5.88
CA SER A 86 8.74 5.73 6.51
C SER A 86 8.04 5.76 7.87
N TRP A 87 7.20 4.77 8.19
CA TRP A 87 6.51 4.70 9.48
C TRP A 87 7.46 4.44 10.65
N LYS A 88 8.65 3.89 10.39
CA LYS A 88 9.69 3.68 11.39
C LYS A 88 10.26 5.02 11.89
N ASP A 89 10.32 6.01 11.00
CA ASP A 89 10.84 7.35 11.29
C ASP A 89 9.75 8.29 11.85
N MET A 90 8.48 8.00 11.53
CA MET A 90 7.34 8.67 12.15
C MET A 90 7.21 8.21 13.60
N ARG A 91 6.83 9.13 14.51
CA ARG A 91 6.64 8.81 15.93
C ARG A 91 5.86 7.49 16.07
N PRO A 92 6.26 6.56 16.98
CA PRO A 92 5.67 5.23 17.15
C PRO A 92 4.19 5.20 17.62
N LYS A 93 3.46 6.31 17.45
CA LYS A 93 2.07 6.51 17.88
C LYS A 93 1.04 6.30 16.77
N ILE A 94 1.42 6.29 15.49
CA ILE A 94 0.42 6.05 14.43
C ILE A 94 0.07 4.56 14.43
N LYS A 95 -1.20 4.27 14.73
CA LYS A 95 -1.72 2.90 14.78
C LYS A 95 -1.83 2.36 13.35
N GLU A 96 -1.59 1.07 13.15
CA GLU A 96 -1.73 0.40 11.86
C GLU A 96 -3.10 0.64 11.22
N ARG A 97 -4.17 0.69 12.02
CA ARG A 97 -5.51 1.05 11.54
C ARG A 97 -5.55 2.41 10.82
N GLU A 98 -4.79 3.39 11.29
CA GLU A 98 -4.70 4.70 10.61
C GLU A 98 -3.91 4.60 9.30
N LYS A 99 -2.92 3.70 9.22
CA LYS A 99 -2.19 3.42 7.98
C LYS A 99 -3.06 2.75 6.93
N VAL A 100 -3.91 1.80 7.34
CA VAL A 100 -4.90 1.22 6.42
C VAL A 100 -5.93 2.25 5.96
N LYS A 101 -6.42 3.13 6.86
CA LYS A 101 -7.31 4.23 6.47
C LYS A 101 -6.65 5.19 5.48
N GLU A 102 -5.38 5.52 5.71
CA GLU A 102 -4.58 6.38 4.82
C GLU A 102 -4.48 5.75 3.42
N LEU A 103 -4.21 4.45 3.34
CA LEU A 103 -4.19 3.69 2.09
C LEU A 103 -5.56 3.68 1.39
N ALA A 104 -6.63 3.32 2.10
CA ALA A 104 -7.97 3.28 1.54
C ALA A 104 -8.42 4.67 1.05
N ARG A 105 -8.10 5.74 1.80
CA ARG A 105 -8.35 7.12 1.38
C ARG A 105 -7.60 7.46 0.09
N ALA A 106 -6.30 7.15 0.01
CA ALA A 106 -5.50 7.43 -1.19
C ALA A 106 -6.07 6.72 -2.43
N VAL A 107 -6.44 5.44 -2.29
CA VAL A 107 -7.07 4.67 -3.38
C VAL A 107 -8.44 5.24 -3.77
N THR A 108 -9.21 5.73 -2.80
CA THR A 108 -10.50 6.42 -3.06
C THR A 108 -10.28 7.74 -3.81
N GLU A 109 -9.30 8.54 -3.41
CA GLU A 109 -8.97 9.82 -4.05
C GLU A 109 -8.42 9.66 -5.48
N MET A 110 -7.88 8.48 -5.81
CA MET A 110 -7.57 8.08 -7.18
C MET A 110 -8.81 7.67 -8.01
N GLY A 111 -10.02 7.74 -7.43
CA GLY A 111 -11.27 7.32 -8.09
C GLY A 111 -11.50 5.82 -8.06
N LYS A 112 -10.79 5.06 -7.22
CA LYS A 112 -10.88 3.58 -7.13
C LYS A 112 -11.60 3.14 -5.85
N SER A 113 -12.78 3.73 -5.60
CA SER A 113 -13.56 3.54 -4.37
C SER A 113 -13.93 2.08 -4.09
N GLU A 114 -14.18 1.27 -5.12
CA GLU A 114 -14.48 -0.16 -4.96
C GLU A 114 -13.25 -0.93 -4.44
N MET A 115 -12.06 -0.67 -4.99
CA MET A 115 -10.81 -1.25 -4.49
C MET A 115 -10.50 -0.80 -3.05
N ALA A 116 -10.79 0.46 -2.71
CA ALA A 116 -10.65 0.96 -1.33
C ALA A 116 -11.60 0.26 -0.35
N SER A 117 -12.80 -0.10 -0.82
CA SER A 117 -13.78 -0.87 -0.04
C SER A 117 -13.26 -2.28 0.26
N VAL A 118 -12.67 -2.95 -0.74
CA VAL A 118 -12.01 -4.26 -0.58
C VAL A 118 -10.87 -4.18 0.46
N ILE A 119 -10.02 -3.16 0.41
CA ILE A 119 -8.94 -2.97 1.39
C ILE A 119 -9.49 -2.85 2.82
N THR A 120 -10.57 -2.08 2.97
CA THR A 120 -11.22 -1.85 4.28
C THR A 120 -11.88 -3.12 4.82
N GLU A 121 -12.56 -3.87 3.95
CA GLU A 121 -13.18 -5.16 4.26
C GLU A 121 -12.14 -6.19 4.71
N LYS A 122 -11.09 -6.41 3.90
CA LYS A 122 -10.02 -7.38 4.22
C LYS A 122 -9.27 -7.02 5.49
N HIS A 123 -9.10 -5.74 5.79
CA HIS A 123 -8.58 -5.31 7.08
C HIS A 123 -9.51 -5.67 8.25
N GLY A 124 -10.82 -5.50 8.09
CA GLY A 124 -11.82 -5.91 9.08
C GLY A 124 -11.79 -7.42 9.37
N GLU A 125 -11.51 -8.22 8.35
CA GLU A 125 -11.35 -9.68 8.42
C GLU A 125 -9.94 -10.13 8.90
N ASN A 126 -9.00 -9.19 9.02
CA ASN A 126 -7.57 -9.48 9.19
C ASN A 126 -7.02 -10.47 8.14
N ALA A 127 -7.49 -10.35 6.91
CA ALA A 127 -7.10 -11.16 5.76
C ALA A 127 -6.09 -10.42 4.86
N GLU A 128 -5.25 -11.19 4.17
CA GLU A 128 -4.35 -10.63 3.15
C GLU A 128 -5.15 -10.20 1.91
N LEU A 129 -4.60 -9.25 1.17
CA LEU A 129 -5.06 -8.95 -0.17
C LEU A 129 -4.61 -10.07 -1.11
N THR A 130 -5.53 -10.49 -1.96
CA THR A 130 -5.33 -11.53 -2.97
C THR A 130 -5.89 -11.02 -4.31
N ALA A 131 -5.37 -11.52 -5.43
CA ALA A 131 -5.75 -10.99 -6.75
C ALA A 131 -7.25 -11.18 -7.06
N ASP A 132 -7.84 -12.29 -6.57
CA ASP A 132 -9.26 -12.59 -6.70
C ASP A 132 -10.15 -11.52 -6.04
N ALA A 133 -9.68 -10.88 -4.96
CA ALA A 133 -10.41 -9.83 -4.26
C ALA A 133 -10.64 -8.56 -5.11
N PHE A 134 -9.91 -8.39 -6.20
CA PHE A 134 -10.02 -7.24 -7.12
C PHE A 134 -10.60 -7.61 -8.49
N THR A 135 -11.02 -8.87 -8.67
CA THR A 135 -11.56 -9.35 -9.96
C THR A 135 -12.77 -8.52 -10.37
N GLY A 136 -12.73 -7.96 -11.58
CA GLY A 136 -13.82 -7.14 -12.13
C GLY A 136 -13.82 -5.67 -11.69
N LEU A 137 -12.82 -5.23 -10.93
CA LEU A 137 -12.68 -3.84 -10.46
C LEU A 137 -11.58 -3.05 -11.23
N THR A 138 -10.82 -3.73 -12.08
CA THR A 138 -9.63 -3.18 -12.76
C THR A 138 -9.83 -2.90 -14.26
N SER A 139 -11.08 -2.84 -14.71
CA SER A 139 -11.47 -2.47 -16.09
C SER A 139 -11.31 -0.98 -16.38
#